data_AF-A0A7W5AZQ0-F1
#
_entry.id   AF-A0A7W5AZQ0-F1
#
_cell.length_a   1.000
_cell.length_b   1.000
_cell.length_c   1.000
_cell.angle_alpha   90.00
_cell.angle_beta   90.00
_cell.angle_gamma   90.00
#
_symmetry.space_group_name_H-M   'P 1'
#
loop_
_entity.id
_entity.type
_entity.pdbx_description
1 polymer ?
#
loop_
_entity_poly.entity_id
_entity_poly.type
_entity_poly.pdbx_seq_one_letter_code
_entity_poly.pdbx_strand_id
1 'polypeptide(L)'
;MVSRRKKTIKTNFTIPMPKDVLEGAGASNTISFSAEKVKTKIDVSRADQHFRFDISVRMGLNLTEILFPLDVVAAKEELETACSNEIRRQLTALVAKFQKNQLDPVGFGDYARAHQYAAFLKVQDQWGQSFSQADIHINVKATLADIGAIE
;
A
#
# COMPACT_ATOMS: atom_id res chain seq x y z
N MET A 1 3.75 12.10 32.24
CA MET A 1 3.08 11.55 31.05
C MET A 1 4.02 11.75 29.85
N VAL A 2 4.77 10.72 29.46
CA VAL A 2 5.75 10.84 28.37
C VAL A 2 5.01 10.76 27.05
N SER A 3 4.85 11.90 26.38
CA SER A 3 4.32 11.98 25.02
C SER A 3 5.29 11.28 24.07
N ARG A 4 4.97 10.04 23.66
CA ARG A 4 5.67 9.36 22.58
C ARG A 4 5.46 10.16 21.29
N ARG A 5 6.46 10.93 20.88
CA ARG A 5 6.52 11.47 19.50
C ARG A 5 6.39 10.29 18.54
N LYS A 6 5.27 10.20 17.82
CA LYS A 6 5.13 9.26 16.70
C LYS A 6 6.21 9.63 15.67
N LYS A 7 7.21 8.78 15.49
CA LYS A 7 8.23 8.96 14.46
C LYS A 7 7.55 8.80 13.11
N THR A 8 7.37 9.89 12.37
CA THR A 8 6.84 9.84 11.00
C THR A 8 7.86 9.13 10.14
N ILE A 9 7.55 7.91 9.71
CA ILE A 9 8.36 7.18 8.73
C ILE A 9 8.15 7.89 7.39
N LYS A 10 9.21 8.50 6.87
CA LYS A 10 9.27 8.98 5.49
C LYS A 10 9.90 7.87 4.65
N THR A 11 9.22 7.44 3.60
CA THR A 11 9.70 6.39 2.71
C THR A 11 9.74 6.95 1.29
N ASN A 12 10.89 6.87 0.63
CA ASN A 12 11.03 7.30 -0.75
C ASN A 12 10.81 6.11 -1.69
N PHE A 13 10.13 6.36 -2.80
CA PHE A 13 9.93 5.37 -3.84
C PHE A 13 9.78 6.04 -5.20
N THR A 14 10.09 5.30 -6.26
CA THR A 14 10.06 5.79 -7.63
C THR A 14 9.09 4.93 -8.43
N ILE A 15 8.22 5.56 -9.21
CA ILE A 15 7.23 4.90 -10.05
C ILE A 15 7.48 5.26 -11.51
N PRO A 16 7.54 4.26 -12.42
CA PRO A 16 7.50 4.52 -13.85
C PRO A 16 6.10 5.02 -14.23
N MET A 17 6.04 6.12 -14.96
CA MET A 17 4.79 6.67 -15.46
C MET A 17 4.32 5.94 -16.73
N PRO A 18 2.99 5.76 -16.87
CA PRO A 18 2.39 5.29 -18.11
C PRO A 18 2.79 6.19 -19.29
N LYS A 19 3.07 5.61 -20.45
CA LYS A 19 3.63 6.34 -21.61
C LYS A 19 2.65 7.33 -22.23
N ASP A 20 1.36 7.12 -22.02
CA ASP A 20 0.23 7.97 -22.41
C ASP A 20 0.21 9.33 -21.71
N VAL A 21 0.89 9.46 -20.56
CA VAL A 21 1.05 10.73 -19.83
C VAL A 21 2.25 11.54 -20.35
N LEU A 22 3.06 10.98 -21.27
CA LEU A 22 4.35 11.54 -21.70
C LEU A 22 4.29 11.99 -23.16
N GLU A 23 4.11 13.29 -23.39
CA GLU A 23 4.45 13.88 -24.68
C GLU A 23 5.96 14.17 -24.73
N GLY A 24 6.73 13.31 -25.40
CA GLY A 24 8.13 13.61 -25.75
C GLY A 24 9.08 12.42 -25.60
N ALA A 25 9.69 12.01 -26.72
CA ALA A 25 10.69 10.96 -26.75
C ALA A 25 12.03 11.45 -26.18
N GLY A 26 12.56 10.74 -25.17
CA GLY A 26 14.02 10.71 -24.92
C GLY A 26 14.52 10.82 -23.47
N ALA A 27 13.69 11.21 -22.49
CA ALA A 27 14.12 11.35 -21.09
C ALA A 27 13.32 10.41 -20.16
N SER A 28 13.92 10.04 -19.02
CA SER A 28 13.39 9.09 -18.04
C SER A 28 11.89 9.27 -17.79
N ASN A 29 11.10 8.19 -17.81
CA ASN A 29 9.66 8.24 -17.51
C ASN A 29 9.32 8.06 -16.04
N THR A 30 10.28 8.26 -15.14
CA THR A 30 10.11 7.97 -13.72
C THR A 30 9.83 9.22 -12.93
N ILE A 31 8.90 9.13 -11.99
CA ILE A 31 8.65 10.16 -10.99
C ILE A 31 8.98 9.59 -9.61
N SER A 32 9.71 10.36 -8.82
CA SER A 32 10.07 10.00 -7.44
C SER A 32 9.19 10.73 -6.45
N PHE A 33 8.75 10.00 -5.43
CA PHE A 33 7.89 10.50 -4.36
C PHE A 33 8.45 10.10 -2.99
N SER A 34 8.13 10.91 -1.99
CA SER A 34 8.19 10.49 -0.58
C SER A 34 6.78 10.30 -0.05
N ALA A 35 6.54 9.16 0.63
CA ALA A 35 5.31 8.90 1.35
C ALA A 35 5.36 9.48 2.77
N GLU A 36 4.28 10.13 3.16
CA GLU A 36 4.06 10.61 4.52
C GLU A 36 2.66 10.26 5.04
N LYS A 37 2.48 10.39 6.36
CA LYS A 37 1.19 10.21 7.05
C LYS A 37 0.47 8.90 6.67
N VAL A 38 1.23 7.83 6.43
CA VAL A 38 0.69 6.52 6.08
C VAL A 38 -0.22 6.02 7.20
N LYS A 39 -1.46 5.72 6.87
CA LYS A 39 -2.48 5.15 7.76
C LYS A 39 -3.00 3.87 7.14
N THR A 40 -2.91 2.78 7.89
CA THR A 40 -3.45 1.48 7.51
C THR A 40 -4.60 1.15 8.44
N LYS A 41 -5.74 0.75 7.88
CA LYS A 41 -6.86 0.13 8.58
C LYS A 41 -7.01 -1.29 8.04
N ILE A 42 -7.20 -2.24 8.93
CA ILE A 42 -7.45 -3.64 8.59
C ILE A 42 -8.76 -4.02 9.26
N ASP A 43 -9.75 -4.40 8.46
CA ASP A 43 -11.00 -4.97 8.93
C ASP A 43 -10.95 -6.47 8.68
N VAL A 44 -11.29 -7.27 9.71
CA VAL A 44 -11.26 -8.73 9.62
C VAL A 44 -12.67 -9.29 9.75
N SER A 45 -13.07 -10.04 8.74
CA SER A 45 -14.35 -10.75 8.71
C SER A 45 -14.13 -12.21 8.34
N ARG A 46 -15.21 -12.99 8.32
CA ARG A 46 -15.23 -14.31 7.68
C ARG A 46 -16.15 -14.26 6.47
N ALA A 47 -15.61 -14.66 5.33
CA ALA A 47 -16.39 -15.04 4.17
C ALA A 47 -16.35 -16.57 4.11
N ASP A 48 -17.52 -17.21 4.24
CA ASP A 48 -17.66 -18.67 4.27
C ASP A 48 -16.74 -19.37 5.30
N GLN A 49 -15.78 -20.16 4.79
CA GLN A 49 -14.82 -20.94 5.57
C GLN A 49 -13.47 -20.25 5.84
N HIS A 50 -13.19 -19.11 5.20
CA HIS A 50 -11.88 -18.46 5.26
C HIS A 50 -11.94 -17.10 5.97
N PHE A 51 -10.77 -16.64 6.42
CA PHE A 51 -10.62 -15.27 6.89
C PHE A 51 -10.63 -14.33 5.71
N ARG A 52 -11.29 -13.20 5.86
CA ARG A 52 -11.25 -12.10 4.91
C ARG A 52 -10.62 -10.88 5.57
N PHE A 53 -9.63 -10.31 4.90
CA PHE A 53 -8.92 -9.11 5.32
C PHE A 53 -9.16 -7.98 4.30
N ASP A 54 -9.93 -6.98 4.70
CA ASP A 54 -10.11 -5.77 3.91
C ASP A 54 -9.12 -4.71 4.44
N ILE A 55 -8.05 -4.48 3.68
CA ILE A 55 -6.93 -3.61 4.02
C ILE A 55 -7.08 -2.28 3.29
N SER A 56 -7.22 -1.20 4.04
CA SER A 56 -7.28 0.17 3.52
C SER A 56 -6.02 0.95 3.89
N VAL A 57 -5.20 1.27 2.90
CA VAL A 57 -3.99 2.09 3.04
C VAL A 57 -4.27 3.49 2.51
N ARG A 58 -4.03 4.52 3.33
CA ARG A 58 -4.08 5.93 2.92
C ARG A 58 -2.73 6.58 3.17
N MET A 59 -2.22 7.33 2.20
CA MET A 59 -0.93 8.03 2.34
C MET A 59 -0.92 9.36 1.60
N GLY A 60 -0.14 10.31 2.11
CA GLY A 60 0.22 11.53 1.38
C GLY A 60 1.50 11.29 0.58
N LEU A 61 1.54 11.80 -0.64
CA LEU A 61 2.72 11.80 -1.50
C LEU A 61 3.26 13.21 -1.61
N ASN A 62 4.56 13.35 -1.42
CA ASN A 62 5.27 14.57 -1.77
C ASN A 62 6.17 14.26 -2.95
N LEU A 63 6.01 15.01 -4.04
CA LEU A 63 6.88 14.90 -5.20
C LEU A 63 8.31 15.28 -4.82
N THR A 64 9.29 14.46 -5.21
CA THR A 64 10.71 14.75 -4.94
C THR A 64 11.52 14.98 -6.21
N GLU A 65 11.16 14.36 -7.33
CA GLU A 65 11.92 14.49 -8.58
C GLU A 65 11.05 14.18 -9.81
N ILE A 66 11.16 15.01 -10.85
CA ILE A 66 10.65 14.78 -12.20
C ILE A 66 11.77 15.08 -13.19
N LEU A 67 11.99 14.20 -14.16
CA LEU A 67 13.09 14.30 -15.13
C LEU A 67 12.60 14.59 -16.56
N PHE A 68 11.40 15.15 -16.69
CA PHE A 68 10.74 15.45 -17.97
C PHE A 68 9.71 16.58 -17.79
N PRO A 69 9.31 17.28 -18.86
CA PRO A 69 8.25 18.26 -18.79
C PRO A 69 6.92 17.60 -18.43
N LEU A 70 6.33 17.99 -17.29
CA LEU A 70 5.00 17.56 -16.87
C LEU A 70 4.31 18.68 -16.10
N ASP A 71 3.09 19.04 -16.52
CA ASP A 71 2.21 19.87 -15.70
C ASP A 71 1.60 19.00 -14.59
N VAL A 72 2.25 19.02 -13.43
CA VAL A 72 1.85 18.23 -12.25
C VAL A 72 0.47 18.62 -11.73
N VAL A 73 0.09 19.89 -11.89
CA VAL A 73 -1.22 20.38 -11.43
C VAL A 73 -2.32 19.82 -12.32
N ALA A 74 -2.12 19.88 -13.63
CA ALA A 74 -3.05 19.30 -14.60
C ALA A 74 -3.11 17.76 -14.50
N ALA A 75 -1.98 17.10 -14.28
CA ALA A 75 -1.87 15.64 -14.22
C ALA A 75 -2.17 15.04 -12.82
N LYS A 76 -2.56 15.85 -11.83
CA LYS A 76 -2.64 15.43 -10.43
C LYS A 76 -3.48 14.17 -10.20
N GLU A 77 -4.70 14.11 -10.73
CA GLU A 77 -5.61 12.97 -10.51
C GLU A 77 -5.07 11.69 -11.14
N GLU A 78 -4.43 11.81 -12.29
CA GLU A 78 -3.82 10.72 -13.02
C GLU A 78 -2.60 10.18 -12.28
N LEU A 79 -1.76 11.07 -11.74
CA LEU A 79 -0.62 10.73 -10.88
C LEU A 79 -1.08 10.01 -9.60
N GLU A 80 -2.09 10.52 -8.91
CA GLU A 80 -2.64 9.90 -7.70
C GLU A 80 -3.18 8.48 -8.00
N THR A 81 -3.88 8.33 -9.13
CA THR A 81 -4.43 7.05 -9.58
C THR A 81 -3.33 6.06 -9.97
N ALA A 82 -2.34 6.49 -10.76
CA ALA A 82 -1.21 5.67 -11.18
C ALA A 82 -0.41 5.19 -9.96
N CYS A 83 -0.11 6.09 -9.02
CA CYS A 83 0.60 5.75 -7.78
C CYS A 83 -0.21 4.77 -6.93
N SER A 84 -1.51 5.02 -6.74
CA SER A 84 -2.39 4.14 -5.96
C SER A 84 -2.43 2.73 -6.55
N ASN A 85 -2.53 2.64 -7.88
CA ASN A 85 -2.56 1.36 -8.58
C ASN A 85 -1.23 0.60 -8.48
N GLU A 86 -0.11 1.26 -8.67
CA GLU A 86 1.20 0.62 -8.62
C GLU A 86 1.54 0.14 -7.21
N ILE A 87 1.29 0.96 -6.19
CA ILE A 87 1.49 0.56 -4.78
C ILE A 87 0.58 -0.62 -4.44
N ARG A 88 -0.70 -0.57 -4.83
CA ARG A 88 -1.63 -1.68 -4.64
C ARG A 88 -1.10 -2.96 -5.30
N ARG A 89 -0.64 -2.88 -6.54
CA ARG A 89 -0.07 -4.02 -7.28
C ARG A 89 1.12 -4.64 -6.54
N GLN A 90 2.05 -3.82 -6.07
CA GLN A 90 3.24 -4.29 -5.33
C GLN A 90 2.86 -4.94 -3.99
N LEU A 91 1.95 -4.33 -3.23
CA LEU A 91 1.47 -4.89 -1.96
C LEU A 91 0.73 -6.21 -2.17
N THR A 92 -0.15 -6.29 -3.17
CA THR A 92 -0.86 -7.52 -3.51
C THR A 92 0.13 -8.63 -3.91
N ALA A 93 1.13 -8.32 -4.73
CA ALA A 93 2.15 -9.29 -5.12
C ALA A 93 3.01 -9.76 -3.93
N LEU A 94 3.33 -8.86 -2.99
CA LEU A 94 4.07 -9.18 -1.78
C LEU A 94 3.27 -10.12 -0.88
N VAL A 95 2.00 -9.82 -0.63
CA VAL A 95 1.12 -10.65 0.19
C VAL A 95 0.89 -12.01 -0.46
N ALA A 96 0.73 -12.07 -1.79
CA ALA A 96 0.63 -13.34 -2.51
C ALA A 96 1.88 -14.22 -2.31
N LYS A 97 3.08 -13.63 -2.21
CA LYS A 97 4.30 -14.39 -1.86
C LYS A 97 4.24 -14.92 -0.43
N PHE A 98 3.69 -14.17 0.52
CA PHE A 98 3.50 -14.64 1.89
C PHE A 98 2.53 -15.82 1.94
N GLN A 99 1.37 -15.71 1.27
CA GLN A 99 0.38 -16.78 1.17
C GLN A 99 0.95 -18.03 0.51
N LYS A 100 1.66 -17.90 -0.61
CA LYS A 100 2.30 -19.03 -1.31
C LYS A 100 3.26 -19.81 -0.42
N ASN A 101 4.00 -19.11 0.45
CA ASN A 101 4.95 -19.74 1.37
C ASN A 101 4.32 -20.12 2.72
N GLN A 102 3.02 -19.88 2.92
CA GLN A 102 2.31 -20.14 4.18
C GLN A 102 2.94 -19.40 5.37
N LEU A 103 3.46 -18.19 5.13
CA LEU A 103 4.12 -17.36 6.13
C LEU A 103 3.31 -16.10 6.39
N ASP A 104 3.32 -15.64 7.63
CA ASP A 104 2.71 -14.36 8.02
C ASP A 104 3.75 -13.46 8.72
N PRO A 105 4.65 -12.84 7.96
CA PRO A 105 5.70 -11.99 8.53
C PRO A 105 5.19 -10.62 8.99
N VAL A 106 3.93 -10.27 8.70
CA VAL A 106 3.34 -8.95 9.00
C VAL A 106 2.24 -8.98 10.06
N GLY A 107 1.87 -10.17 10.55
CA GLY A 107 1.02 -10.36 11.72
C GLY A 107 -0.49 -10.33 11.43
N PHE A 108 -0.96 -10.82 10.28
CA PHE A 108 -2.39 -11.03 10.01
C PHE A 108 -3.08 -11.90 11.08
N GLY A 109 -2.37 -12.88 11.65
CA GLY A 109 -2.87 -13.75 12.72
C GLY A 109 -3.23 -12.99 13.99
N ASP A 110 -2.53 -11.90 14.30
CA ASP A 110 -2.86 -11.05 15.45
C ASP A 110 -4.20 -10.33 15.24
N TYR A 111 -4.46 -9.84 14.02
CA TYR A 111 -5.74 -9.24 13.68
C TYR A 111 -6.87 -10.28 13.69
N ALA A 112 -6.63 -11.48 13.14
CA ALA A 112 -7.59 -12.57 13.19
C ALA A 112 -7.92 -12.97 14.64
N ARG A 113 -6.91 -13.08 15.51
CA ARG A 113 -7.08 -13.36 16.94
C ARG A 113 -7.87 -12.27 17.65
N ALA A 114 -7.59 -11.00 17.37
CA ALA A 114 -8.23 -9.87 18.02
C ALA A 114 -9.71 -9.69 17.64
N HIS A 115 -10.06 -9.95 16.36
CA HIS A 115 -11.40 -9.66 15.83
C HIS A 115 -12.27 -10.90 15.62
N GLN A 116 -11.67 -12.08 15.44
CA GLN A 116 -12.34 -13.33 15.09
C GLN A 116 -11.82 -14.49 15.95
N TYR A 117 -11.69 -14.25 17.27
CA TYR A 117 -11.01 -15.12 18.23
C TYR A 117 -11.44 -16.59 18.17
N ALA A 118 -12.75 -16.87 18.19
CA ALA A 118 -13.28 -18.23 18.18
C ALA A 118 -12.95 -18.98 16.87
N ALA A 119 -12.84 -18.28 15.76
CA ALA A 119 -12.41 -18.87 14.49
C ALA A 119 -10.89 -19.07 14.46
N PHE A 120 -10.13 -18.10 15.00
CA PHE A 120 -8.68 -18.17 15.06
C PHE A 120 -8.19 -19.36 15.89
N LEU A 121 -8.79 -19.61 17.05
CA LEU A 121 -8.44 -20.75 17.91
C LEU A 121 -8.50 -22.10 17.20
N LYS A 122 -9.40 -22.26 16.22
CA LYS A 122 -9.53 -23.52 15.45
C LYS A 122 -8.38 -23.76 14.47
N VAL A 123 -7.64 -22.72 14.12
CA VAL A 123 -6.59 -22.77 13.10
C VAL A 123 -5.23 -22.31 13.61
N GLN A 124 -5.09 -21.92 14.88
CA GLN A 124 -3.88 -21.30 15.42
C GLN A 124 -2.62 -22.13 15.20
N ASP A 125 -2.72 -23.45 15.35
CA ASP A 125 -1.59 -24.38 15.19
C ASP A 125 -1.21 -24.59 13.72
N GLN A 126 -2.11 -24.24 12.80
CA GLN A 126 -1.94 -24.33 11.35
C GLN A 126 -2.17 -22.96 10.68
N TRP A 127 -1.80 -21.88 11.39
CA TRP A 127 -2.13 -20.52 10.96
C TRP A 127 -1.61 -20.22 9.55
N GLY A 128 -0.37 -20.62 9.23
CA GLY A 128 0.22 -20.41 7.91
C GLY A 128 -0.61 -21.01 6.77
N GLN A 129 -1.15 -22.22 6.97
CA GLN A 129 -2.03 -22.88 6.02
C GLN A 129 -3.36 -22.13 5.90
N SER A 130 -3.98 -21.75 7.03
CA SER A 130 -5.25 -21.01 7.01
C SER A 130 -5.09 -19.63 6.37
N PHE A 131 -3.98 -18.93 6.64
CA PHE A 131 -3.62 -17.65 6.04
C PHE A 131 -3.44 -17.76 4.51
N SER A 132 -2.85 -18.86 4.02
CA SER A 132 -2.65 -19.08 2.58
C SER A 132 -3.96 -19.14 1.79
N GLN A 133 -5.07 -19.47 2.46
CA GLN A 133 -6.42 -19.55 1.88
C GLN A 133 -7.27 -18.31 2.16
N ALA A 134 -6.74 -17.33 2.91
CA ALA A 134 -7.49 -16.14 3.28
C ALA A 134 -7.75 -15.23 2.06
N ASP A 135 -8.92 -14.61 2.04
CA ASP A 135 -9.27 -13.60 1.04
C ASP A 135 -8.70 -12.24 1.46
N ILE A 136 -7.78 -11.69 0.66
CA ILE A 136 -7.11 -10.43 1.00
C ILE A 136 -7.43 -9.38 -0.06
N HIS A 137 -8.13 -8.33 0.38
CA HIS A 137 -8.49 -7.20 -0.46
C HIS A 137 -7.72 -5.96 -0.03
N ILE A 138 -6.87 -5.47 -0.93
CA ILE A 138 -6.03 -4.28 -0.67
C ILE A 138 -6.57 -3.11 -1.47
N ASN A 139 -6.98 -2.06 -0.75
CA ASN A 139 -7.31 -0.77 -1.32
C ASN A 139 -6.26 0.27 -0.90
N VAL A 140 -5.74 1.02 -1.88
CA VAL A 140 -4.74 2.06 -1.65
C VAL A 140 -5.30 3.37 -2.17
N LYS A 141 -5.20 4.42 -1.34
CA LYS A 141 -5.44 5.80 -1.75
C LYS A 141 -4.21 6.63 -1.43
N ALA A 142 -3.45 6.95 -2.47
CA ALA A 142 -2.35 7.89 -2.41
C ALA A 142 -2.86 9.27 -2.87
N THR A 143 -2.54 10.33 -2.12
CA THR A 143 -2.98 11.70 -2.42
C THR A 143 -1.76 12.60 -2.48
N LEU A 144 -1.61 13.37 -3.56
CA LEU A 144 -0.54 14.32 -3.74
C LEU A 144 -0.76 15.48 -2.77
N ALA A 145 0.08 15.54 -1.75
CA ALA A 145 0.01 16.49 -0.65
C ALA A 145 0.91 17.72 -0.89
N ASP A 146 2.03 17.52 -1.59
CA ASP A 146 2.99 18.56 -1.90
C ASP A 146 3.68 18.24 -3.25
N ILE A 147 3.92 19.27 -4.04
CA ILE A 147 4.67 19.17 -5.31
C ILE A 147 6.13 19.61 -5.13
N GLY A 148 6.54 19.97 -3.92
CA GLY A 148 7.83 20.58 -3.64
C GLY A 148 7.91 22.01 -4.17
N ALA A 149 9.02 22.69 -3.91
CA ALA A 149 9.38 23.88 -4.67
C ALA A 149 9.85 23.42 -6.05
N ILE A 150 9.11 23.76 -7.10
CA ILE A 150 9.56 23.63 -8.48
C ILE A 150 10.50 24.82 -8.68
N GLU A 151 11.82 24.61 -8.65
CA GLU A 151 12.81 25.60 -9.10
C GLU A 151 13.15 25.39 -10.58
#